data_AF-A0A6A3QGS6-F1
#
_entry.id   AF-A0A6A3QGS6-F1
#
_cell.length_a   1.000
_cell.length_b   1.000
_cell.length_c   1.000
_cell.angle_alpha   90.00
_cell.angle_beta   90.00
_cell.angle_gamma   90.00
#
_symmetry.space_group_name_H-M   'P 1'
#
loop_
_entity.id
_entity.type
_entity.pdbx_description
1 polymer ?
#
loop_
_entity_poly.entity_id
_entity_poly.type
_entity_poly.pdbx_seq_one_letter_code
_entity_poly.pdbx_strand_id
1 'polypeptide(L)'
;MADKYPSNPMFQKVAPTARPEAEGTQVWSFCVGEPDYDPHEHIQAASTKAMSEGSNLEKAKRVKCDEATEIVKLVYAEHIPLHTTLEDKYLINPQTLEKTMTAHPDTKATILCNPSNPAGTLHNPEHQELIAAVMRKPYFHRVVVVSDEVFEQLLY
;
A
#
# COMPACT_ATOMS: atom_id res chain seq x y z
N MET A 1 7.42 -13.01 12.51
CA MET A 1 7.29 -11.99 11.43
C MET A 1 8.35 -10.90 11.56
N ALA A 2 8.54 -10.31 12.75
CA ALA A 2 9.57 -9.28 13.00
C ALA A 2 11.01 -9.71 12.63
N ASP A 3 11.41 -10.95 12.96
CA ASP A 3 12.77 -11.45 12.62
C ASP A 3 13.04 -11.52 11.10
N LYS A 4 11.99 -11.61 10.30
CA LYS A 4 12.08 -11.69 8.84
C LYS A 4 12.19 -10.30 8.19
N TYR A 5 11.74 -9.25 8.88
CA TYR A 5 11.69 -7.87 8.38
C TYR A 5 12.10 -6.89 9.50
N PRO A 6 13.36 -6.92 9.94
CA PRO A 6 13.81 -6.16 11.10
C PRO A 6 13.77 -4.64 10.88
N SER A 7 13.70 -4.16 9.63
CA SER A 7 13.60 -2.74 9.28
C SER A 7 12.18 -2.20 9.23
N ASN A 8 11.15 -3.06 9.24
CA ASN A 8 9.78 -2.62 9.06
C ASN A 8 9.16 -2.21 10.42
N PRO A 9 8.84 -0.92 10.63
CA PRO A 9 8.36 -0.42 11.90
C PRO A 9 6.95 -0.91 12.26
N MET A 10 6.13 -1.34 11.29
CA MET A 10 4.82 -1.94 11.55
C MET A 10 4.96 -3.32 12.19
N PHE A 11 5.83 -4.19 11.68
CA PHE A 11 6.01 -5.53 12.28
C PHE A 11 6.72 -5.49 13.63
N GLN A 12 7.53 -4.46 13.89
CA GLN A 12 8.06 -4.18 15.22
C GLN A 12 6.97 -3.75 16.22
N LYS A 13 5.84 -3.19 15.74
CA LYS A 13 4.68 -2.78 16.58
C LYS A 13 3.62 -3.87 16.73
N VAL A 14 3.54 -4.83 15.81
CA VAL A 14 2.63 -6.00 15.90
C VAL A 14 3.23 -7.13 16.77
N ALA A 15 4.55 -7.34 16.72
CA ALA A 15 5.21 -8.36 17.55
C ALA A 15 5.05 -8.21 19.08
N PRO A 16 4.98 -7.00 19.66
CA PRO A 16 4.81 -6.79 21.10
C PRO A 16 3.44 -7.16 21.66
N THR A 17 2.37 -7.25 20.85
CA THR A 17 1.03 -7.62 21.34
C THR A 17 0.87 -9.13 21.51
N ALA A 18 1.57 -9.92 20.68
CA ALA A 18 1.48 -11.38 20.69
C ALA A 18 2.03 -12.03 21.97
N ARG A 19 3.02 -11.41 22.62
CA ARG A 19 3.67 -11.96 23.82
C ARG A 19 2.79 -11.84 25.08
N PRO A 20 2.24 -10.65 25.42
CA PRO A 20 1.29 -10.53 26.52
C PRO A 20 0.03 -11.40 26.33
N GLU A 21 -0.48 -11.53 25.10
CA GLU A 21 -1.58 -12.46 24.79
C GLU A 21 -1.20 -13.92 25.13
N ALA A 22 -0.01 -14.36 24.72
CA ALA A 22 0.50 -15.70 25.05
C ALA A 22 0.75 -15.90 26.56
N GLU A 23 1.04 -14.82 27.30
CA GLU A 23 1.21 -14.79 28.75
C GLU A 23 -0.14 -14.65 29.51
N GLY A 24 -1.28 -14.70 28.80
CA GLY A 24 -2.62 -14.66 29.39
C GLY A 24 -3.12 -13.25 29.74
N THR A 25 -2.40 -12.21 29.32
CA THR A 25 -2.84 -10.82 29.44
C THR A 25 -3.86 -10.51 28.35
N GLN A 26 -4.97 -9.89 28.71
CA GLN A 26 -5.93 -9.41 27.72
C GLN A 26 -5.33 -8.25 26.93
N VAL A 27 -5.25 -8.41 25.61
CA VAL A 27 -4.80 -7.37 24.68
C VAL A 27 -5.89 -7.13 23.65
N TRP A 28 -6.15 -5.85 23.35
CA TRP A 28 -7.01 -5.43 22.26
C TRP A 28 -6.12 -4.84 21.17
N SER A 29 -5.88 -5.62 20.12
CA SER A 29 -5.00 -5.20 19.01
C SER A 29 -5.79 -4.41 17.97
N PHE A 30 -5.28 -3.22 17.63
CA PHE A 30 -5.76 -2.40 16.50
C PHE A 30 -4.70 -2.30 15.40
N CYS A 31 -3.74 -3.22 15.38
CA CYS A 31 -2.61 -3.19 14.44
C CYS A 31 -2.83 -4.09 13.22
N VAL A 32 -3.94 -4.82 13.18
CA VAL A 32 -4.28 -5.75 12.10
C VAL A 32 -4.86 -4.97 10.92
N GLY A 33 -4.26 -5.13 9.73
CA GLY A 33 -4.66 -4.49 8.48
C GLY A 33 -5.39 -5.41 7.51
N GLU A 34 -5.89 -6.56 8.00
CA GLU A 34 -6.71 -7.51 7.24
C GLU A 34 -8.14 -7.51 7.79
N PRO A 35 -9.15 -7.83 6.96
CA PRO A 35 -10.53 -7.89 7.42
C PRO A 35 -10.75 -8.99 8.47
N ASP A 36 -11.74 -8.80 9.34
CA ASP A 36 -12.11 -9.68 10.45
C ASP A 36 -13.15 -10.76 10.07
N TYR A 37 -13.41 -10.93 8.78
CA TYR A 37 -14.33 -11.92 8.23
C TYR A 37 -13.62 -12.93 7.34
N ASP A 38 -14.17 -14.14 7.28
CA ASP A 38 -13.66 -15.18 6.40
C ASP A 38 -13.90 -14.85 4.91
N PRO A 39 -13.06 -15.36 3.99
CA PRO A 39 -13.36 -15.32 2.57
C PRO A 39 -14.75 -15.90 2.26
N HIS A 40 -15.48 -15.32 1.30
CA HIS A 40 -16.84 -15.79 0.97
C HIS A 40 -16.86 -17.28 0.59
N GLU A 41 -17.92 -18.00 0.97
CA GLU A 41 -18.13 -19.44 0.74
C GLU A 41 -17.79 -19.92 -0.69
N HIS A 42 -18.13 -19.15 -1.73
CA HIS A 42 -17.86 -19.54 -3.12
C HIS A 42 -16.35 -19.58 -3.43
N ILE A 43 -15.55 -18.70 -2.82
CA ILE A 43 -14.09 -18.70 -2.92
C ILE A 43 -13.51 -19.91 -2.20
N GLN A 44 -14.04 -20.23 -1.01
CA GLN A 44 -13.63 -21.42 -0.26
C GLN A 44 -13.92 -22.70 -1.06
N ALA A 45 -15.13 -22.83 -1.61
CA ALA A 45 -15.54 -23.97 -2.44
C ALA A 45 -14.68 -24.12 -3.70
N ALA A 46 -14.36 -23.01 -4.38
CA ALA A 46 -13.48 -23.01 -5.54
C ALA A 46 -12.06 -23.49 -5.17
N SER A 47 -11.54 -23.03 -4.02
CA SER A 47 -10.24 -23.47 -3.49
C SER A 47 -10.23 -24.97 -3.19
N THR A 48 -11.26 -25.49 -2.52
CA THR A 48 -11.40 -26.93 -2.23
C THR A 48 -11.42 -27.76 -3.51
N LYS A 49 -12.20 -27.34 -4.51
CA LYS A 49 -12.28 -28.01 -5.80
C LYS A 49 -10.92 -28.04 -6.50
N ALA A 50 -10.23 -26.90 -6.58
CA ALA A 50 -8.91 -26.80 -7.21
C ALA A 50 -7.87 -27.71 -6.56
N MET A 51 -7.91 -27.84 -5.22
CA MET A 51 -7.05 -28.76 -4.47
C MET A 51 -7.38 -30.22 -4.76
N SER A 52 -8.68 -30.58 -4.86
CA SER A 52 -9.10 -31.96 -5.19
C SER A 52 -8.73 -32.39 -6.61
N GLU A 53 -8.67 -31.44 -7.55
CA GLU A 53 -8.33 -31.69 -8.95
C GLU A 53 -6.80 -31.70 -9.21
N GLY A 54 -5.99 -31.57 -8.16
CA GLY A 54 -4.53 -31.69 -8.23
C GLY A 54 -3.82 -30.49 -8.86
N SER A 55 -4.43 -29.30 -8.81
CA SER A 55 -3.79 -28.06 -9.28
C SER A 55 -2.65 -27.62 -8.36
N ASN A 56 -1.51 -28.31 -8.44
CA ASN A 56 -0.28 -27.91 -7.76
C ASN A 56 0.42 -26.84 -8.59
N LEU A 57 0.09 -25.57 -8.37
CA LEU A 57 0.92 -24.47 -8.84
C LEU A 57 2.24 -24.51 -8.05
N GLU A 58 3.38 -24.56 -8.76
CA GLU A 58 4.67 -24.33 -8.11
C GLU A 58 4.60 -23.03 -7.31
N LYS A 59 4.96 -23.09 -6.03
CA LYS A 59 4.92 -21.93 -5.14
C LYS A 59 5.89 -20.88 -5.69
N ALA A 60 5.36 -19.88 -6.38
CA ALA A 60 6.11 -18.69 -6.71
C ALA A 60 6.75 -18.18 -5.42
N LYS A 61 8.07 -17.92 -5.44
CA LYS A 61 8.78 -17.36 -4.28
C LYS A 61 8.18 -15.99 -3.98
N ARG A 62 7.25 -15.96 -3.05
CA ARG A 62 6.55 -14.75 -2.62
C ARG A 62 7.52 -13.93 -1.78
N VAL A 63 8.09 -12.90 -2.38
CA VAL A 63 8.75 -11.82 -1.64
C VAL A 63 7.63 -10.99 -1.03
N LYS A 64 7.39 -11.14 0.28
CA LYS A 64 6.54 -10.20 1.01
C LYS A 64 7.38 -8.95 1.27
N CYS A 65 6.92 -7.82 0.78
CA CYS A 65 7.41 -6.49 1.11
C CYS A 65 6.15 -5.65 1.25
N ASP A 66 5.87 -5.24 2.49
CA ASP A 66 4.56 -4.71 2.87
C ASP A 66 4.53 -3.17 2.81
N GLU A 67 5.61 -2.53 2.33
CA GLU A 67 5.73 -1.07 2.22
C GLU A 67 6.40 -0.65 0.91
N ALA A 68 5.78 0.30 0.21
CA ALA A 68 6.28 0.84 -1.07
C ALA A 68 7.73 1.34 -0.97
N THR A 69 8.11 1.97 0.15
CA THR A 69 9.46 2.48 0.39
C THR A 69 10.53 1.38 0.40
N GLU A 70 10.24 0.23 1.02
CA GLU A 70 11.18 -0.88 1.09
C GLU A 70 11.29 -1.61 -0.25
N ILE A 71 10.19 -1.68 -1.02
CA ILE A 71 10.22 -2.18 -2.41
C ILE A 71 11.12 -1.28 -3.27
N VAL A 72 11.00 0.04 -3.14
CA VAL A 72 11.82 1.03 -3.87
C VAL A 72 13.31 0.85 -3.54
N LYS A 73 13.66 0.68 -2.26
CA LYS A 73 15.04 0.42 -1.84
C LYS A 73 15.56 -0.92 -2.32
N LEU A 74 14.73 -1.97 -2.33
CA LEU A 74 15.09 -3.31 -2.79
C LEU A 74 15.50 -3.31 -4.28
N VAL A 75 14.89 -2.43 -5.08
CA VAL A 75 15.25 -2.24 -6.49
C VAL A 75 16.30 -1.14 -6.72
N TYR A 76 16.98 -0.70 -5.65
CA TYR A 76 18.05 0.31 -5.67
C TYR A 76 17.61 1.69 -6.18
N ALA A 77 16.31 2.01 -6.08
CA ALA A 77 15.79 3.31 -6.42
C ALA A 77 15.78 4.25 -5.19
N GLU A 78 15.80 5.56 -5.45
CA GLU A 78 15.65 6.59 -4.42
C GLU A 78 14.16 6.88 -4.18
N HIS A 79 13.73 6.83 -2.91
CA HIS A 79 12.40 7.23 -2.52
C HIS A 79 12.34 8.76 -2.29
N ILE A 80 11.51 9.44 -3.07
CA ILE A 80 11.26 10.88 -2.95
C ILE A 80 9.91 11.08 -2.25
N PRO A 81 9.86 11.50 -0.97
CA PRO A 81 8.61 11.67 -0.26
C PRO A 81 7.86 12.92 -0.74
N LEU A 82 6.57 12.77 -1.02
CA LEU A 82 5.63 13.89 -1.18
C LEU A 82 4.83 14.04 0.12
N HIS A 83 5.17 15.04 0.93
CA HIS A 83 4.50 15.22 2.22
C HIS A 83 3.13 15.90 2.04
N THR A 84 2.10 15.26 2.57
CA THR A 84 0.73 15.80 2.68
C THR A 84 0.42 16.10 4.14
N THR A 85 -0.38 17.13 4.41
CA THR A 85 -0.67 17.55 5.79
C THR A 85 -2.12 17.26 6.20
N LEU A 86 -2.40 17.40 7.49
CA LEU A 86 -3.76 17.25 8.02
C LEU A 86 -4.71 18.33 7.48
N GLU A 87 -4.22 19.55 7.28
CA GLU A 87 -4.99 20.69 6.76
C GLU A 87 -5.51 20.40 5.35
N ASP A 88 -4.69 19.74 4.53
CA ASP A 88 -5.06 19.27 3.19
C ASP A 88 -5.80 17.93 3.22
N LYS A 89 -6.20 17.44 4.40
CA LYS A 89 -6.83 16.12 4.63
C LYS A 89 -6.00 14.98 4.03
N TYR A 90 -4.67 15.10 4.05
CA TYR A 90 -3.74 14.18 3.42
C TYR A 90 -3.99 13.92 1.93
N LEU A 91 -4.65 14.85 1.22
CA LEU A 91 -4.81 14.78 -0.23
C LEU A 91 -3.56 15.34 -0.92
N ILE A 92 -3.27 14.81 -2.10
CA ILE A 92 -2.15 15.31 -2.92
C ILE A 92 -2.48 16.71 -3.42
N ASN A 93 -1.69 17.71 -3.04
CA ASN A 93 -1.78 19.04 -3.63
C ASN A 93 -1.10 19.05 -5.03
N PRO A 94 -1.82 19.38 -6.12
CA PRO A 94 -1.25 19.35 -7.48
C PRO A 94 -0.05 20.30 -7.67
N GLN A 95 -0.05 21.46 -7.01
CA GLN A 95 1.05 22.43 -7.11
C GLN A 95 2.31 21.89 -6.42
N THR A 96 2.14 21.28 -5.25
CA THR A 96 3.24 20.64 -4.52
C THR A 96 3.78 19.43 -5.28
N LEU A 97 2.89 18.61 -5.87
CA LEU A 97 3.28 17.48 -6.73
C LEU A 97 4.16 17.97 -7.89
N GLU A 98 3.70 18.97 -8.64
CA GLU A 98 4.45 19.51 -9.77
C GLU A 98 5.80 20.07 -9.35
N LYS A 99 5.86 20.84 -8.26
CA LYS A 99 7.10 21.41 -7.74
C LYS A 99 8.10 20.32 -7.36
N THR A 100 7.64 19.28 -6.66
CA THR A 100 8.48 18.15 -6.26
C THR A 100 9.00 17.41 -7.48
N MET A 101 8.13 17.05 -8.42
CA MET A 101 8.55 16.36 -9.64
C MET A 101 9.53 17.18 -10.50
N THR A 102 9.34 18.50 -10.56
CA THR A 102 10.24 19.40 -11.28
C THR A 102 11.62 19.46 -10.62
N ALA A 103 11.68 19.42 -9.29
CA ALA A 103 12.94 19.38 -8.54
C ALA A 103 13.68 18.04 -8.70
N HIS A 104 12.98 16.98 -9.12
CA HIS A 104 13.52 15.63 -9.29
C HIS A 104 13.29 15.11 -10.72
N PRO A 105 13.99 15.66 -11.74
CA PRO A 105 13.74 15.35 -13.15
C PRO A 105 13.99 13.87 -13.52
N ASP A 106 14.74 13.13 -12.71
CA ASP A 106 15.06 11.72 -12.96
C ASP A 106 14.00 10.74 -12.45
N THR A 107 12.92 11.22 -11.82
CA THR A 107 11.79 10.39 -11.38
C THR A 107 11.31 9.47 -12.51
N LYS A 108 11.13 8.18 -12.17
CA LYS A 108 10.68 7.13 -13.10
C LYS A 108 9.26 6.66 -12.83
N ALA A 109 8.81 6.73 -11.59
CA ALA A 109 7.48 6.33 -11.19
C ALA A 109 6.94 7.18 -10.04
N THR A 110 5.62 7.25 -9.96
CA THR A 110 4.85 7.80 -8.83
C THR A 110 3.86 6.75 -8.38
N ILE A 111 3.69 6.59 -7.07
CA ILE A 111 2.72 5.66 -6.47
C ILE A 111 1.55 6.48 -5.95
N LEU A 112 0.34 6.16 -6.41
CA LEU A 112 -0.91 6.74 -5.97
C LEU A 112 -1.71 5.65 -5.25
N CYS A 113 -1.80 5.74 -3.92
CA CYS A 113 -2.63 4.85 -3.10
C CYS A 113 -3.98 5.52 -2.88
N ASN A 114 -5.05 4.94 -3.43
CA ASN A 114 -6.38 5.53 -3.43
C ASN A 114 -7.48 4.46 -3.47
N PRO A 115 -8.21 4.20 -2.36
CA PRO A 115 -8.13 4.87 -1.06
C PRO A 115 -6.79 4.67 -0.34
N SER A 116 -6.35 5.71 0.39
CA SER A 116 -5.03 5.75 1.03
C SER A 116 -4.97 4.91 2.30
N ASN A 117 -3.94 4.08 2.43
CA ASN A 117 -3.46 3.54 3.71
C ASN A 117 -2.16 4.27 4.09
N PRO A 118 -2.03 4.89 5.27
CA PRO A 118 -2.90 4.76 6.46
C PRO A 118 -3.95 5.86 6.65
N ALA A 119 -4.02 6.86 5.77
CA ALA A 119 -4.84 8.05 6.03
C ALA A 119 -6.35 7.82 5.88
N GLY A 120 -6.77 6.78 5.15
CA GLY A 120 -8.18 6.50 4.84
C GLY A 120 -8.79 7.50 3.86
N THR A 121 -7.98 8.31 3.18
CA THR A 121 -8.43 9.41 2.34
C THR A 121 -8.69 8.96 0.91
N LEU A 122 -9.68 9.59 0.27
CA LEU A 122 -10.11 9.30 -1.09
C LEU A 122 -10.00 10.56 -1.96
N HIS A 123 -9.22 10.46 -3.03
CA HIS A 123 -9.22 11.43 -4.12
C HIS A 123 -10.46 11.17 -4.98
N ASN A 124 -11.38 12.13 -4.99
CA ASN A 124 -12.55 12.08 -5.86
C ASN A 124 -12.15 12.26 -7.34
N PRO A 125 -13.04 11.99 -8.31
CA PRO A 125 -12.70 12.06 -9.73
C PRO A 125 -12.15 13.42 -10.18
N GLU A 126 -12.71 14.53 -9.66
CA GLU A 126 -12.24 15.88 -10.00
C GLU A 126 -10.80 16.12 -9.53
N HIS A 127 -10.48 15.67 -8.31
CA HIS A 127 -9.16 15.81 -7.74
C HIS A 127 -8.14 14.89 -8.42
N GLN A 128 -8.53 13.66 -8.77
CA GLN A 128 -7.70 12.77 -9.57
C GLN A 128 -7.37 13.39 -10.93
N GLU A 129 -8.32 14.09 -11.54
CA GLU A 129 -8.08 14.79 -12.81
C GLU A 129 -7.09 15.96 -12.66
N LEU A 130 -7.10 16.66 -11.51
CA LEU A 130 -6.07 17.67 -11.22
C LEU A 130 -4.66 17.05 -11.11
N ILE A 131 -4.54 15.89 -10.47
CA ILE A 131 -3.29 15.14 -10.39
C ILE A 131 -2.87 14.68 -11.80
N ALA A 132 -3.79 14.09 -12.55
CA ALA A 132 -3.54 13.63 -13.91
C ALA A 132 -3.13 14.78 -14.84
N ALA A 133 -3.70 15.98 -14.66
CA ALA A 133 -3.32 17.16 -15.42
C ALA A 133 -1.86 17.57 -15.18
N VAL A 134 -1.35 17.41 -13.96
CA VAL A 134 0.09 17.57 -13.67
C VAL A 134 0.88 16.49 -14.41
N MET A 135 0.53 15.22 -14.23
CA MET A 135 1.26 14.08 -14.81
C MET A 135 1.29 14.08 -16.35
N ARG A 136 0.29 14.67 -17.01
CA ARG A 136 0.23 14.80 -18.49
C ARG A 136 1.14 15.88 -19.05
N LYS A 137 1.79 16.71 -18.21
CA LYS A 137 2.72 17.74 -18.71
C LYS A 137 3.88 17.09 -19.48
N PRO A 138 4.36 17.70 -20.59
CA PRO A 138 5.35 17.07 -21.48
C PRO A 138 6.62 16.58 -20.78
N TYR A 139 7.07 17.28 -19.74
CA TYR A 139 8.28 16.92 -18.99
C TYR A 139 8.12 15.64 -18.15
N PHE A 140 6.89 15.21 -17.87
CA PHE A 140 6.58 14.04 -17.04
C PHE A 140 6.09 12.83 -17.83
N HIS A 141 6.05 12.90 -19.17
CA HIS A 141 5.56 11.85 -20.07
C HIS A 141 6.23 10.47 -19.91
N ARG A 142 7.40 10.42 -19.27
CA ARG A 142 8.19 9.20 -19.02
C ARG A 142 7.96 8.60 -17.63
N VAL A 143 7.15 9.25 -16.79
CA VAL A 143 6.88 8.80 -15.42
C VAL A 143 5.70 7.84 -15.43
N VAL A 144 5.90 6.64 -14.88
CA VAL A 144 4.85 5.64 -14.72
C VAL A 144 4.02 5.97 -13.47
N VAL A 145 2.70 5.86 -13.55
CA VAL A 145 1.83 5.93 -12.37
C VAL A 145 1.47 4.51 -11.94
N VAL A 146 1.82 4.15 -10.72
CA VAL A 146 1.38 2.92 -10.05
C VAL A 146 0.15 3.27 -9.23
N SER A 147 -1.02 2.78 -9.64
CA SER A 147 -2.25 2.95 -8.89
C SER A 147 -2.43 1.77 -7.93
N ASP A 148 -2.44 2.04 -6.64
CA ASP A 148 -2.79 1.07 -5.60
C ASP A 148 -4.23 1.31 -5.16
N GLU A 149 -5.12 0.45 -5.65
CA GLU A 149 -6.58 0.53 -5.51
C GLU A 149 -7.13 -0.62 -4.65
N VAL A 150 -6.29 -1.24 -3.81
CA VAL A 150 -6.68 -2.44 -3.02
C VAL A 150 -7.93 -2.20 -2.15
N PHE A 151 -8.19 -0.95 -1.76
CA PHE A 151 -9.34 -0.54 -0.95
C PHE A 151 -10.52 0.01 -1.78
N GLU A 152 -10.56 -0.16 -3.11
CA GLU A 152 -11.61 0.41 -3.98
C GLU A 152 -13.05 0.06 -3.57
N GLN A 153 -13.25 -1.08 -2.89
CA GLN A 153 -14.56 -1.55 -2.43
C GLN A 153 -14.89 -1.13 -0.98
N LEU A 154 -13.97 -0.44 -0.29
CA LEU A 154 -14.15 0.04 1.09
C LEU A 154 -14.26 1.58 1.11
N LEU A 155 -15.38 2.11 0.62
CA LEU A 155 -15.67 3.54 0.49
C LEU A 155 -16.86 3.95 1.37
N TYR A 156 -16.87 5.20 1.86
CA TYR A 156 -17.89 5.74 2.78
C TYR A 156 -18.32 7.15 2.38
#